data_AF-A0A261S797-F1
#
_entry.id   AF-A0A261S797-F1
#
_cell.length_a   1.000
_cell.length_b   1.000
_cell.length_c   1.000
_cell.angle_alpha   90.00
_cell.angle_beta   90.00
_cell.angle_gamma   90.00
#
_symmetry.space_group_name_H-M   'P 1'
#
loop_
_entity.id
_entity.type
_entity.pdbx_description
1 polymer ?
#
loop_
_entity_poly.entity_id
_entity_poly.type
_entity_poly.pdbx_seq_one_letter_code
_entity_poly.pdbx_strand_id
1 'polypeptide(L)'
;MIDKTSTLRERQKHSTKSELSRLGLELFLKQGFANTTIDQIVEPLGIARRTFFRYFATKEELVFAWHADKTAQLVEELRGRPSEEGPIDAVCETLGSTLNLYDAMPDMAFALVRLLKETPPLLAKECEKRMERERALSEVLVERYGANELSLLKARIIVGAVTSAWTAGLDEWYGEGDQADLRPIMARAFAAVRDL
;
A
#
# COMPACT_ATOMS: atom_id res chain seq x y z
N MET A 1 -16.21 -22.94 21.25
CA MET A 1 -17.29 -22.43 20.37
C MET A 1 -16.95 -21.00 20.01
N ILE A 2 -16.43 -20.76 18.81
CA ILE A 2 -16.15 -19.40 18.30
C ILE A 2 -17.49 -18.78 17.91
N ASP A 3 -17.80 -17.62 18.48
CA ASP A 3 -19.09 -16.94 18.40
C ASP A 3 -19.46 -16.58 16.95
N LYS A 4 -20.51 -17.21 16.41
CA LYS A 4 -21.03 -16.92 15.05
C LYS A 4 -21.49 -15.47 14.89
N THR A 5 -21.78 -14.77 15.98
CA THR A 5 -22.26 -13.37 15.98
C THR A 5 -21.11 -12.36 15.81
N SER A 6 -19.93 -12.67 16.36
CA SER A 6 -18.73 -11.84 16.17
C SER A 6 -18.27 -11.87 14.71
N THR A 7 -18.32 -13.04 14.07
CA THR A 7 -17.92 -13.20 12.66
C THR A 7 -18.83 -12.46 11.67
N LEU A 8 -20.14 -12.36 11.92
CA LEU A 8 -21.05 -11.61 11.04
C LEU A 8 -20.84 -10.09 11.15
N ARG A 9 -20.66 -9.59 12.38
CA ARG A 9 -20.37 -8.17 12.63
C ARG A 9 -19.01 -7.76 12.08
N GLU A 10 -17.98 -8.60 12.20
CA GLU A 10 -16.67 -8.35 11.61
C GLU A 10 -16.70 -8.36 10.07
N ARG A 11 -17.40 -9.33 9.46
CA ARG A 11 -17.61 -9.36 8.00
C ARG A 11 -18.35 -8.13 7.51
N GLN A 12 -19.42 -7.74 8.20
CA GLN A 12 -20.20 -6.55 7.86
C GLN A 12 -19.39 -5.27 8.08
N LYS A 13 -18.55 -5.21 9.12
CA LYS A 13 -17.61 -4.11 9.38
C LYS A 13 -16.56 -4.01 8.27
N HIS A 14 -15.99 -5.11 7.82
CA HIS A 14 -15.07 -5.13 6.67
C HIS A 14 -15.76 -4.69 5.37
N SER A 15 -16.97 -5.18 5.11
CA SER A 15 -17.77 -4.80 3.94
C SER A 15 -18.03 -3.29 3.89
N THR A 16 -18.51 -2.68 4.99
CA THR A 16 -18.76 -1.23 5.04
C THR A 16 -17.47 -0.42 4.91
N LYS A 17 -16.37 -0.88 5.52
CA LYS A 17 -15.07 -0.20 5.45
C LYS A 17 -14.57 -0.15 4.00
N SER A 18 -14.58 -1.29 3.30
CA SER A 18 -14.15 -1.40 1.90
C SER A 18 -15.03 -0.58 0.97
N GLU A 19 -16.34 -0.54 1.21
CA GLU A 19 -17.27 0.20 0.36
C GLU A 19 -17.12 1.72 0.51
N LEU A 20 -16.91 2.20 1.73
CA LEU A 20 -16.56 3.60 1.99
C LEU A 20 -15.27 4.00 1.26
N SER A 21 -14.23 3.16 1.33
CA SER A 21 -12.96 3.41 0.63
C SER A 21 -13.14 3.47 -0.89
N ARG A 22 -13.90 2.53 -1.46
CA ARG A 22 -14.21 2.51 -2.89
C ARG A 22 -14.92 3.80 -3.33
N LEU A 23 -16.01 4.16 -2.68
CA LEU A 23 -16.78 5.37 -3.00
C LEU A 23 -15.96 6.65 -2.79
N GLY A 24 -15.17 6.69 -1.72
CA GLY A 24 -14.26 7.80 -1.45
C GLY A 24 -13.26 8.00 -2.59
N LEU A 25 -12.60 6.92 -3.02
CA LEU A 25 -11.62 6.97 -4.10
C LEU A 25 -12.29 7.38 -5.43
N GLU A 26 -13.44 6.82 -5.78
CA GLU A 26 -14.20 7.21 -6.97
C GLU A 26 -14.52 8.71 -6.99
N LEU A 27 -14.96 9.27 -5.85
CA LEU A 27 -15.22 10.71 -5.74
C LEU A 27 -13.93 11.54 -5.81
N PHE A 28 -12.85 11.10 -5.16
CA PHE A 28 -11.56 11.80 -5.24
C PHE A 28 -11.06 11.89 -6.68
N LEU A 29 -11.21 10.82 -7.46
CA LEU A 29 -10.80 10.80 -8.85
C LEU A 29 -11.72 11.62 -9.76
N LYS A 30 -13.02 11.69 -9.45
CA LYS A 30 -14.01 12.42 -10.26
C LYS A 30 -13.98 13.93 -10.06
N GLN A 31 -13.87 14.40 -8.83
CA GLN A 31 -14.04 15.82 -8.49
C GLN A 31 -12.89 16.39 -7.64
N GLY A 32 -11.88 15.59 -7.34
CA GLY A 32 -10.71 15.97 -6.55
C GLY A 32 -10.86 15.70 -5.05
N PHE A 33 -9.73 15.46 -4.38
CA PHE A 33 -9.70 15.22 -2.94
C PHE A 33 -10.28 16.39 -2.15
N ALA A 34 -9.84 17.62 -2.41
CA ALA A 34 -10.25 18.81 -1.66
C ALA A 34 -11.77 19.08 -1.75
N ASN A 35 -12.36 18.88 -2.93
CA ASN A 35 -13.78 19.16 -3.19
C ASN A 35 -14.73 18.05 -2.69
N THR A 36 -14.18 16.89 -2.27
CA THR A 36 -15.00 15.78 -1.80
C THR A 36 -15.23 15.87 -0.29
N THR A 37 -16.49 15.90 0.13
CA THR A 37 -16.86 15.92 1.55
C THR A 37 -17.17 14.52 2.08
N ILE A 38 -17.04 14.31 3.40
CA ILE A 38 -17.44 13.04 4.03
C ILE A 38 -18.93 12.77 3.79
N ASP A 39 -19.76 13.81 3.76
CA ASP A 39 -21.22 13.66 3.59
C ASP A 39 -21.56 13.07 2.21
N GLN A 40 -20.86 13.53 1.15
CA GLN A 40 -20.99 12.96 -0.20
C GLN A 40 -20.57 11.49 -0.28
N ILE A 41 -19.63 11.05 0.55
CA ILE A 41 -19.13 9.67 0.57
C ILE A 41 -20.12 8.73 1.27
N VAL A 42 -20.76 9.20 2.34
CA VAL A 42 -21.64 8.36 3.17
C VAL A 42 -23.09 8.33 2.70
N GLU A 43 -23.55 9.38 2.02
CA GLU A 43 -24.92 9.51 1.51
C GLU A 43 -25.36 8.30 0.66
N PRO A 44 -24.57 7.79 -0.32
CA PRO A 44 -24.96 6.63 -1.11
C PRO A 44 -25.14 5.34 -0.30
N LEU A 45 -24.51 5.24 0.88
CA LEU A 45 -24.61 4.08 1.77
C LEU A 45 -25.72 4.24 2.82
N GLY A 46 -26.39 5.40 2.86
CA GLY A 46 -27.40 5.70 3.88
C GLY A 46 -26.83 5.70 5.32
N ILE A 47 -25.52 5.91 5.49
CA ILE A 47 -24.88 5.92 6.81
C ILE A 47 -24.64 7.35 7.29
N ALA A 48 -24.78 7.57 8.60
CA ALA A 48 -24.51 8.89 9.17
C ALA A 48 -23.01 9.23 9.18
N ARG A 49 -22.65 10.51 9.13
CA ARG A 49 -21.27 11.01 9.27
C ARG A 49 -20.56 10.48 10.53
N ARG A 50 -21.27 10.32 11.65
CA ARG A 50 -20.70 9.71 12.88
C ARG A 50 -20.27 8.26 12.65
N THR A 51 -20.97 7.53 11.78
CA THR A 51 -20.60 6.16 11.42
C THR A 51 -19.30 6.14 10.62
N PHE A 52 -19.06 7.10 9.72
CA PHE A 52 -17.77 7.24 9.04
C PHE A 52 -16.61 7.32 10.04
N PHE A 53 -16.71 8.20 11.03
CA PHE A 53 -15.67 8.40 12.05
C PHE A 53 -15.46 7.19 12.98
N ARG A 54 -16.36 6.19 12.94
CA ARG A 54 -16.15 4.90 13.61
C ARG A 54 -15.18 4.00 12.84
N TYR A 55 -15.04 4.20 11.52
CA TYR A 55 -14.15 3.43 10.66
C TYR A 55 -12.86 4.18 10.34
N PHE A 56 -12.94 5.50 10.15
CA PHE A 56 -11.84 6.32 9.69
C PHE A 56 -11.72 7.61 10.51
N ALA A 57 -10.51 7.90 11.01
CA ALA A 57 -10.26 9.14 11.73
C ALA A 57 -10.31 10.35 10.78
N THR A 58 -9.88 10.17 9.53
CA THR A 58 -9.78 11.23 8.54
C THR A 58 -10.19 10.76 7.14
N LYS A 59 -10.35 11.70 6.20
CA LYS A 59 -10.72 11.41 4.80
C LYS A 59 -9.57 10.74 4.03
N GLU A 60 -8.33 11.08 4.38
CA GLU A 60 -7.10 10.52 3.83
C GLU A 60 -7.05 9.01 4.00
N GLU A 61 -7.52 8.50 5.15
CA GLU A 61 -7.51 7.06 5.44
C GLU A 61 -8.29 6.23 4.44
N LEU A 62 -9.25 6.81 3.70
CA LEU A 62 -9.98 6.10 2.66
C LEU A 62 -9.09 5.63 1.52
N VAL A 63 -8.09 6.42 1.13
CA VAL A 63 -7.12 6.08 0.09
C VAL A 63 -6.27 4.89 0.53
N PHE A 64 -5.82 4.93 1.79
CA PHE A 64 -4.93 3.91 2.35
C PHE A 64 -5.67 2.70 2.90
N ALA A 65 -6.99 2.73 3.06
CA ALA A 65 -7.76 1.59 3.56
C ALA A 65 -7.80 0.42 2.56
N TRP A 66 -7.60 0.70 1.27
CA TRP A 66 -7.26 -0.32 0.27
C TRP A 66 -5.87 -0.94 0.53
N HIS A 67 -4.93 -0.15 1.08
CA HIS A 67 -3.55 -0.53 1.40
C HIS A 67 -3.34 -1.05 2.84
N ALA A 68 -4.24 -0.80 3.78
CA ALA A 68 -4.03 -1.15 5.19
C ALA A 68 -3.91 -2.66 5.39
N ASP A 69 -4.65 -3.43 4.59
CA ASP A 69 -4.54 -4.89 4.53
C ASP A 69 -3.27 -5.35 3.78
N LYS A 70 -2.65 -4.46 2.97
CA LYS A 70 -1.46 -4.78 2.17
C LYS A 70 -0.19 -4.90 3.00
N THR A 71 0.01 -4.11 4.05
CA THR A 71 1.21 -4.27 4.89
C THR A 71 1.25 -5.66 5.53
N ALA A 72 0.11 -6.14 6.07
CA ALA A 72 0.03 -7.49 6.62
C ALA A 72 0.22 -8.57 5.54
N GLN A 73 -0.33 -8.37 4.34
CA GLN A 73 -0.13 -9.27 3.20
C GLN A 73 1.34 -9.33 2.76
N LEU A 74 2.02 -8.19 2.65
CA LEU A 74 3.43 -8.13 2.27
C LEU A 74 4.33 -8.75 3.34
N VAL A 75 4.00 -8.57 4.62
CA VAL A 75 4.68 -9.24 5.74
C VAL A 75 4.55 -10.76 5.61
N GLU A 76 3.35 -11.27 5.36
CA GLU A 76 3.13 -12.70 5.21
C GLU A 76 3.77 -13.26 3.93
N GLU A 77 3.72 -12.49 2.85
CA GLU A 77 4.40 -12.84 1.60
C GLU A 77 5.91 -12.94 1.79
N LEU A 78 6.54 -11.95 2.43
CA LEU A 78 7.98 -11.97 2.72
C LEU A 78 8.35 -13.16 3.62
N ARG A 79 7.50 -13.47 4.61
CA ARG A 79 7.67 -14.63 5.48
C ARG A 79 7.60 -15.93 4.68
N GLY A 80 6.70 -16.03 3.71
CA GLY A 80 6.45 -17.20 2.88
C GLY A 80 7.37 -17.37 1.66
N ARG A 81 8.27 -16.43 1.35
CA ARG A 81 9.22 -16.56 0.22
C ARG A 81 10.09 -17.83 0.31
N PRO A 82 10.64 -18.37 -0.80
CA PRO A 82 11.61 -19.47 -0.83
C PRO A 82 12.90 -19.19 -0.05
N SER A 83 13.37 -20.15 0.78
CA SER A 83 14.52 -19.99 1.68
C SER A 83 15.86 -19.74 0.96
N GLU A 84 15.93 -20.07 -0.32
CA GLU A 84 17.12 -19.95 -1.16
C GLU A 84 17.37 -18.51 -1.63
N GLU A 85 16.37 -17.64 -1.52
CA GLU A 85 16.49 -16.25 -1.93
C GLU A 85 17.42 -15.47 -1.00
N GLY A 86 18.22 -14.57 -1.58
CA GLY A 86 18.95 -13.59 -0.80
C GLY A 86 18.00 -12.56 -0.18
N PRO A 87 18.44 -11.83 0.86
CA PRO A 87 17.59 -10.86 1.55
C PRO A 87 17.14 -9.70 0.66
N ILE A 88 17.96 -9.26 -0.32
CA ILE A 88 17.57 -8.24 -1.29
C ILE A 88 16.48 -8.78 -2.23
N ASP A 89 16.70 -9.96 -2.82
CA ASP A 89 15.73 -10.58 -3.73
C ASP A 89 14.39 -10.84 -3.07
N ALA A 90 14.39 -11.38 -1.85
CA ALA A 90 13.15 -11.62 -1.11
C ALA A 90 12.31 -10.34 -0.95
N VAL A 91 12.94 -9.18 -0.70
CA VAL A 91 12.24 -7.89 -0.58
C VAL A 91 11.82 -7.34 -1.95
N CYS A 92 12.71 -7.39 -2.96
CA CYS A 92 12.38 -6.97 -4.34
C CYS A 92 11.17 -7.72 -4.88
N GLU A 93 11.14 -9.04 -4.71
CA GLU A 93 10.06 -9.88 -5.19
C GLU A 93 8.77 -9.69 -4.39
N THR A 94 8.88 -9.51 -3.07
CA THR A 94 7.71 -9.18 -2.22
C THR A 94 7.09 -7.84 -2.62
N LEU A 95 7.89 -6.79 -2.82
CA LEU A 95 7.34 -5.50 -3.25
C LEU A 95 6.89 -5.55 -4.71
N GLY A 96 7.59 -6.29 -5.57
CA GLY A 96 7.25 -6.51 -6.97
C GLY A 96 5.91 -7.21 -7.18
N SER A 97 5.47 -8.05 -6.23
CA SER A 97 4.14 -8.69 -6.27
C SER A 97 3.00 -7.68 -6.34
N THR A 98 3.21 -6.47 -5.81
CA THR A 98 2.22 -5.40 -5.84
C THR A 98 1.94 -4.90 -7.25
N LEU A 99 2.85 -5.09 -8.22
CA LEU A 99 2.63 -4.76 -9.63
C LEU A 99 1.41 -5.48 -10.22
N ASN A 100 1.05 -6.66 -9.69
CA ASN A 100 -0.15 -7.37 -10.14
C ASN A 100 -1.44 -6.56 -9.90
N LEU A 101 -1.46 -5.68 -8.89
CA LEU A 101 -2.59 -4.78 -8.64
C LEU A 101 -2.63 -3.62 -9.63
N TYR A 102 -1.46 -3.15 -10.06
CA TYR A 102 -1.34 -2.09 -11.05
C TYR A 102 -1.83 -2.60 -12.41
N ASP A 103 -1.43 -3.80 -12.79
CA ASP A 103 -1.89 -4.47 -14.01
C ASP A 103 -3.39 -4.74 -14.03
N ALA A 104 -3.96 -5.12 -12.89
CA ALA A 104 -5.39 -5.44 -12.81
C ALA A 104 -6.27 -4.21 -13.02
N MET A 105 -5.75 -3.00 -12.75
CA MET A 105 -6.51 -1.74 -12.80
C MET A 105 -5.61 -0.57 -13.24
N PRO A 106 -5.10 -0.54 -14.48
CA PRO A 106 -4.05 0.40 -14.91
C PRO A 106 -4.49 1.87 -14.80
N ASP A 107 -5.70 2.20 -15.29
CA ASP A 107 -6.24 3.57 -15.22
C ASP A 107 -6.39 4.05 -13.77
N MET A 108 -6.86 3.18 -12.88
CA MET A 108 -7.01 3.46 -11.46
C MET A 108 -5.64 3.64 -10.78
N ALA A 109 -4.66 2.83 -11.17
CA ALA A 109 -3.33 2.87 -10.59
C ALA A 109 -2.61 4.18 -10.89
N PHE A 110 -2.65 4.64 -12.15
CA PHE A 110 -2.06 5.92 -12.52
C PHE A 110 -2.77 7.08 -11.82
N ALA A 111 -4.11 7.04 -11.79
CA ALA A 111 -4.91 8.05 -11.12
C ALA A 111 -4.65 8.12 -9.61
N LEU A 112 -4.40 6.98 -8.95
CA LEU A 112 -4.02 6.91 -7.53
C LEU A 112 -2.63 7.51 -7.29
N VAL A 113 -1.64 7.17 -8.12
CA VAL A 113 -0.29 7.76 -8.02
C VAL A 113 -0.33 9.28 -8.22
N ARG A 114 -1.11 9.76 -9.21
CA ARG A 114 -1.38 11.19 -9.40
C ARG A 114 -1.97 11.82 -8.15
N LEU A 115 -3.03 11.22 -7.61
CA LEU A 115 -3.73 11.71 -6.43
C LEU A 115 -2.79 11.85 -5.22
N LEU A 116 -1.94 10.87 -4.97
CA LEU A 116 -0.95 10.89 -3.89
C LEU A 116 0.11 11.99 -4.10
N LYS A 117 0.64 12.13 -5.32
CA LYS A 117 1.69 13.10 -5.65
C LYS A 117 1.20 14.54 -5.61
N GLU A 118 -0.02 14.80 -6.06
CA GLU A 118 -0.57 16.15 -6.20
C GLU A 118 -1.29 16.65 -4.94
N THR A 119 -1.49 15.79 -3.94
CA THR A 119 -2.22 16.13 -2.70
C THR A 119 -1.31 16.03 -1.48
N PRO A 120 -0.74 17.15 -0.96
CA PRO A 120 0.25 17.11 0.12
C PRO A 120 -0.19 16.35 1.40
N PRO A 121 -1.44 16.47 1.89
CA PRO A 121 -1.90 15.66 3.02
C PRO A 121 -1.87 14.15 2.76
N LEU A 122 -2.16 13.72 1.52
CA LEU A 122 -2.08 12.30 1.14
C LEU A 122 -0.63 11.84 1.03
N LEU A 123 0.26 12.65 0.46
CA LEU A 123 1.68 12.35 0.41
C LEU A 123 2.29 12.19 1.81
N ALA A 124 1.93 13.07 2.75
CA ALA A 124 2.36 12.96 4.15
C ALA A 124 1.89 11.64 4.78
N LYS A 125 0.65 11.22 4.51
CA LYS A 125 0.09 9.97 5.02
C LYS A 125 0.72 8.74 4.37
N GLU A 126 1.05 8.77 3.08
CA GLU A 126 1.80 7.69 2.41
C GLU A 126 3.19 7.55 3.03
N CYS A 127 3.89 8.64 3.32
CA CYS A 127 5.18 8.60 4.02
C CYS A 127 5.06 7.91 5.40
N GLU A 128 4.05 8.26 6.19
CA GLU A 128 3.76 7.62 7.48
C GLU A 128 3.54 6.10 7.30
N LYS A 129 2.68 5.70 6.35
CA LYS A 129 2.35 4.29 6.09
C LYS A 129 3.55 3.51 5.54
N ARG A 130 4.37 4.14 4.72
CA ARG A 130 5.62 3.57 4.21
C ARG A 130 6.60 3.28 5.35
N MET A 131 6.79 4.21 6.28
CA MET A 131 7.67 4.02 7.43
C MET A 131 7.19 2.87 8.35
N GLU A 132 5.88 2.72 8.53
CA GLU A 132 5.29 1.58 9.24
C GLU A 132 5.59 0.25 8.52
N ARG A 133 5.40 0.22 7.19
CA ARG A 133 5.67 -0.96 6.34
C ARG A 133 7.15 -1.34 6.37
N GLU A 134 8.05 -0.39 6.20
CA GLU A 134 9.50 -0.64 6.22
C GLU A 134 9.95 -1.26 7.55
N ARG A 135 9.40 -0.77 8.67
CA ARG A 135 9.68 -1.33 10.00
C ARG A 135 9.23 -2.78 10.10
N ALA A 136 7.99 -3.07 9.72
CA ALA A 136 7.43 -4.42 9.78
C ALA A 136 8.19 -5.40 8.87
N LEU A 137 8.51 -5.00 7.63
CA LEU A 137 9.29 -5.83 6.72
C LEU A 137 10.71 -6.08 7.22
N SER A 138 11.35 -5.08 7.86
CA SER A 138 12.69 -5.24 8.43
C SER A 138 12.72 -6.27 9.56
N GLU A 139 11.69 -6.28 10.42
CA GLU A 139 11.56 -7.25 11.51
C GLU A 139 11.41 -8.68 10.95
N VAL A 140 10.52 -8.86 9.97
CA VAL A 140 10.31 -10.16 9.30
C VAL A 140 11.56 -10.65 8.58
N LEU A 141 12.32 -9.73 7.97
CA LEU A 141 13.57 -10.09 7.29
C LEU A 141 14.61 -10.62 8.30
N VAL A 142 14.71 -10.02 9.49
CA VAL A 142 15.58 -10.54 10.57
C VAL A 142 15.08 -11.90 11.08
N GLU A 143 13.77 -12.08 11.24
CA GLU A 143 13.19 -13.38 11.63
C GLU A 143 13.55 -14.49 10.63
N ARG A 144 13.53 -14.16 9.33
CA ARG A 144 13.76 -15.11 8.23
C ARG A 144 15.20 -15.59 8.12
N TYR A 145 16.17 -14.68 8.23
CA TYR A 145 17.59 -14.99 8.04
C TYR A 145 18.36 -15.18 9.36
N GLY A 146 17.72 -14.87 10.49
CA GLY A 146 18.34 -14.95 11.82
C GLY A 146 19.24 -13.76 12.13
N ALA A 147 19.13 -13.24 13.36
CA ALA A 147 19.80 -12.01 13.81
C ALA A 147 21.34 -12.07 13.79
N ASN A 148 21.93 -13.28 13.80
CA ASN A 148 23.37 -13.47 13.71
C ASN A 148 23.91 -13.25 12.30
N GLU A 149 23.13 -13.58 11.27
CA GLU A 149 23.52 -13.46 9.86
C GLU A 149 23.05 -12.11 9.29
N LEU A 150 21.85 -11.67 9.69
CA LEU A 150 21.25 -10.42 9.26
C LEU A 150 20.83 -9.57 10.46
N SER A 151 21.65 -8.57 10.80
CA SER A 151 21.30 -7.61 11.85
C SER A 151 20.13 -6.71 11.41
N LEU A 152 19.39 -6.18 12.38
CA LEU A 152 18.28 -5.24 12.11
C LEU A 152 18.74 -3.99 11.33
N LEU A 153 19.98 -3.54 11.52
CA LEU A 153 20.54 -2.43 10.75
C LEU A 153 20.65 -2.81 9.26
N LYS A 154 21.21 -3.97 8.95
CA LYS A 154 21.30 -4.47 7.56
C LYS A 154 19.91 -4.66 6.96
N ALA A 155 18.96 -5.23 7.70
CA ALA A 155 17.59 -5.40 7.24
C ALA A 155 16.91 -4.06 6.91
N ARG A 156 17.06 -3.05 7.77
CA ARG A 156 16.54 -1.69 7.51
C ARG A 156 17.14 -1.04 6.26
N ILE A 157 18.46 -1.21 6.06
CA ILE A 157 19.14 -0.70 4.86
C ILE A 157 18.59 -1.37 3.60
N ILE A 158 18.46 -2.70 3.60
CA ILE A 158 17.94 -3.46 2.46
C ILE A 158 16.50 -3.04 2.15
N VAL A 159 15.62 -3.05 3.15
CA VAL A 159 14.20 -2.69 2.97
C VAL A 159 14.05 -1.24 2.51
N GLY A 160 14.82 -0.32 3.08
CA GLY A 160 14.83 1.09 2.68
C GLY A 160 15.35 1.31 1.26
N ALA A 161 16.40 0.59 0.85
CA ALA A 161 16.96 0.66 -0.51
C ALA A 161 15.95 0.17 -1.55
N VAL A 162 15.34 -1.00 -1.35
CA VAL A 162 14.32 -1.53 -2.27
C VAL A 162 13.08 -0.63 -2.28
N THR A 163 12.66 -0.09 -1.14
CA THR A 163 11.52 0.84 -1.07
C THR A 163 11.83 2.17 -1.79
N SER A 164 13.07 2.62 -1.73
CA SER A 164 13.52 3.80 -2.48
C SER A 164 13.54 3.55 -3.98
N ALA A 165 13.99 2.38 -4.42
CA ALA A 165 13.91 1.98 -5.83
C ALA A 165 12.45 1.88 -6.32
N TRP A 166 11.55 1.32 -5.52
CA TRP A 166 10.12 1.32 -5.82
C TRP A 166 9.57 2.74 -6.00
N THR A 167 9.93 3.65 -5.09
CA THR A 167 9.49 5.05 -5.16
C THR A 167 10.04 5.74 -6.41
N ALA A 168 11.33 5.56 -6.72
CA ALA A 168 11.97 6.11 -7.92
C ALA A 168 11.33 5.56 -9.20
N GLY A 169 11.00 4.26 -9.25
CA GLY A 169 10.31 3.66 -10.39
C GLY A 169 8.91 4.24 -10.61
N LEU A 170 8.16 4.50 -9.53
CA LEU A 170 6.86 5.20 -9.64
C LEU A 170 7.01 6.67 -10.06
N ASP A 171 8.09 7.33 -9.64
CA ASP A 171 8.39 8.71 -10.04
C ASP A 171 8.70 8.81 -11.54
N GLU A 172 9.54 7.89 -12.05
CA GLU A 172 9.89 7.79 -13.48
C GLU A 172 8.65 7.45 -14.31
N TRP A 173 7.89 6.42 -13.91
CA TRP A 173 6.64 6.05 -14.58
C TRP A 173 5.63 7.20 -14.64
N TYR A 174 5.46 7.92 -13.53
CA TYR A 174 4.58 9.08 -13.49
C TYR A 174 5.07 10.21 -14.42
N GLY A 175 6.38 10.41 -14.54
CA GLY A 175 6.99 11.39 -15.44
C GLY A 175 6.86 11.04 -16.92
N GLU A 176 6.87 9.75 -17.27
CA GLU A 176 6.67 9.26 -18.64
C GLU A 176 5.20 9.30 -19.09
N GLY A 177 4.25 9.27 -18.14
CA GLY A 177 2.82 9.44 -18.39
C GLY A 177 2.02 8.13 -18.40
N ASP A 178 0.70 8.25 -18.60
CA ASP A 178 -0.25 7.14 -18.41
C ASP A 178 -0.16 6.00 -19.46
N GLN A 179 0.56 6.24 -20.56
CA GLN A 179 0.83 5.22 -21.59
C GLN A 179 2.11 4.42 -21.32
N ALA A 180 2.90 4.79 -20.31
CA ALA A 180 4.14 4.09 -20.00
C ALA A 180 3.86 2.76 -19.29
N ASP A 181 4.72 1.76 -19.55
CA ASP A 181 4.65 0.47 -18.87
C ASP A 181 5.48 0.51 -17.58
N LEU A 182 4.81 0.33 -16.44
CA LEU A 182 5.45 0.34 -15.12
C LEU A 182 6.39 -0.85 -14.92
N ARG A 183 6.12 -2.01 -15.52
CA ARG A 183 6.89 -3.24 -15.22
C ARG A 183 8.35 -3.15 -15.66
N PRO A 184 8.67 -2.75 -16.91
CA PRO A 184 10.07 -2.55 -17.32
C PRO A 184 10.79 -1.50 -16.48
N ILE A 185 10.10 -0.43 -16.08
CA ILE A 185 10.68 0.62 -15.22
C ILE A 185 11.03 0.04 -13.85
N MET A 186 10.10 -0.68 -13.23
CA MET A 186 10.31 -1.28 -11.92
C MET A 186 11.39 -2.37 -11.95
N ALA A 187 11.46 -3.16 -13.02
CA ALA A 187 12.52 -4.15 -13.21
C ALA A 187 13.92 -3.50 -13.24
N ARG A 188 14.07 -2.36 -13.94
CA ARG A 188 15.31 -1.57 -13.92
C ARG A 188 15.62 -1.02 -12.54
N ALA A 189 14.61 -0.47 -11.84
CA ALA A 189 14.79 0.08 -10.51
C ALA A 189 15.27 -0.99 -9.50
N PHE A 190 14.68 -2.19 -9.51
CA PHE A 190 15.11 -3.29 -8.65
C PHE A 190 16.46 -3.88 -9.05
N ALA A 191 16.79 -3.93 -10.35
CA ALA A 191 18.13 -4.32 -10.79
C ALA A 191 19.21 -3.39 -10.22
N ALA A 192 18.96 -2.07 -10.24
CA ALA A 192 19.90 -1.08 -9.69
C ALA A 192 20.20 -1.28 -8.19
N VAL A 193 19.27 -1.83 -7.39
CA VAL A 193 19.51 -2.15 -5.97
C VAL A 193 20.32 -3.43 -5.79
N ARG A 194 20.13 -4.42 -6.68
CA ARG A 194 20.88 -5.68 -6.65
C ARG A 194 22.36 -5.49 -7.00
N ASP A 195 22.67 -4.44 -7.74
CA ASP A 195 24.02 -4.09 -8.17
C ASP A 195 24.83 -3.28 -7.13
N LEU A 196 24.25 -2.93 -5.97
CA LEU A 196 24.89 -2.20 -4.87
C LEU A 196 25.73 -3.11 -3.95
#